data_AF-A0A7G5F3J9-F1
#
_entry.id   AF-A0A7G5F3J9-F1
#
_cell.length_a   1.000
_cell.length_b   1.000
_cell.length_c   1.000
_cell.angle_alpha   90.00
_cell.angle_beta   90.00
_cell.angle_gamma   90.00
#
_symmetry.space_group_name_H-M   'P 1'
#
loop_
_entity.id
_entity.type
_entity.pdbx_description
1 polymer ?
#
loop_
_entity_poly.entity_id
_entity_poly.type
_entity_poly.pdbx_seq_one_letter_code
_entity_poly.pdbx_strand_id
1 'polypeptide(L)'
;MGRRQNDSDFGRFAIFILLLIGTISCSTVYLFLKVVLRPTSTAPVTVSEKGDGVGLVVNDDDDLRGSEEGQCCRGIEHLELWGEAVKWGSDFKVNSSEDCCMACKGMCKDDGGPCLCNSWVFCSDREACGPRFGECWLKRQQDALNPDRRDSGDLVMWTSGFVFNKEEGIVGLETDHGILRVELLPECAPHSVAYILELLALPHCVGCQIHRAESRGSFWDSKGNHIEKAPYGPPFALIQGTLESYGSIFNDIPKEHCPAIRRGSVAWVGSGPEFFISLVDHEEWRKSYTVFGYVLSEDMGILEKISQLPTKSEVWNNINVSVLENPVSVRFRRMNTKS
;
A
#
# COMPACT_ATOMS: atom_id res chain seq x y z
N MET A 1 -79.07 -2.01 44.94
CA MET A 1 -77.82 -1.63 45.63
C MET A 1 -76.64 -2.03 44.75
N GLY A 2 -75.68 -1.12 44.55
CA GLY A 2 -74.35 -1.44 44.01
C GLY A 2 -74.14 -1.25 42.50
N ARG A 3 -73.92 -0.02 42.05
CA ARG A 3 -73.24 0.32 40.78
C ARG A 3 -71.73 0.25 41.06
N ARG A 4 -70.91 -0.40 40.22
CA ARG A 4 -69.45 -0.23 40.25
C ARG A 4 -68.89 -0.17 38.82
N GLN A 5 -68.21 0.94 38.55
CA GLN A 5 -67.43 1.28 37.36
C GLN A 5 -66.06 0.61 37.42
N ASN A 6 -65.51 0.23 36.26
CA ASN A 6 -64.10 0.44 35.90
C ASN A 6 -63.82 -0.09 34.48
N ASP A 7 -64.10 0.73 33.47
CA ASP A 7 -63.65 0.56 32.07
C ASP A 7 -62.79 1.77 31.61
N SER A 8 -62.00 2.36 32.53
CA SER A 8 -61.20 3.57 32.23
C SER A 8 -59.69 3.38 32.19
N ASP A 9 -59.15 2.22 32.62
CA ASP A 9 -57.70 2.06 32.78
C ASP A 9 -57.01 1.48 31.53
N PHE A 10 -57.68 0.63 30.75
CA PHE A 10 -57.05 0.00 29.57
C PHE A 10 -56.76 0.99 28.43
N GLY A 11 -57.64 1.96 28.20
CA GLY A 11 -57.44 2.99 27.16
C GLY A 11 -56.35 4.01 27.49
N ARG A 12 -56.17 4.34 28.78
CA ARG A 12 -55.11 5.26 29.24
C ARG A 12 -53.72 4.65 29.06
N PHE A 13 -53.53 3.38 29.43
CA PHE A 13 -52.23 2.72 29.28
C PHE A 13 -51.80 2.57 27.82
N ALA A 14 -52.72 2.26 26.90
CA ALA A 14 -52.42 2.18 25.48
C ALA A 14 -51.98 3.54 24.89
N ILE A 15 -52.61 4.64 25.30
CA ILE A 15 -52.23 6.00 24.88
C ILE A 15 -50.85 6.37 25.42
N PHE A 16 -50.53 6.05 26.68
CA PHE A 16 -49.21 6.29 27.25
C PHE A 16 -48.11 5.51 26.52
N ILE A 17 -48.36 4.26 26.12
CA ILE A 17 -47.41 3.45 25.36
C ILE A 17 -47.16 4.04 23.97
N LEU A 18 -48.20 4.48 23.26
CA LEU A 18 -48.07 5.11 21.95
C LEU A 18 -47.32 6.45 22.02
N LEU A 19 -47.54 7.25 23.07
CA LEU A 19 -46.80 8.49 23.29
C LEU A 19 -45.31 8.21 23.59
N LEU A 20 -44.99 7.17 24.38
CA LEU A 20 -43.61 6.78 24.66
C LEU A 20 -42.86 6.28 23.42
N ILE A 21 -43.52 5.50 22.55
CA ILE A 21 -42.92 5.05 21.29
C ILE A 21 -42.66 6.25 20.36
N GLY A 22 -43.60 7.20 20.31
CA GLY A 22 -43.44 8.45 19.55
C GLY A 22 -42.29 9.33 20.05
N THR A 23 -42.11 9.48 21.36
CA THR A 23 -41.02 10.30 21.91
C THR A 23 -39.65 9.66 21.73
N ILE A 24 -39.54 8.32 21.83
CA ILE A 24 -38.30 7.60 21.57
C ILE A 24 -37.91 7.72 20.09
N SER A 25 -38.87 7.52 19.18
CA SER A 25 -38.65 7.69 17.73
C SER A 25 -38.17 9.11 17.39
N CYS A 26 -38.86 10.15 17.87
CA CYS A 26 -38.44 11.53 17.65
C CYS A 26 -37.06 11.86 18.26
N SER A 27 -36.73 11.28 19.41
CA SER A 27 -35.43 11.49 20.06
C SER A 27 -34.27 10.85 19.27
N THR A 28 -34.48 9.65 18.73
CA THR A 28 -33.46 8.99 17.88
C THR A 28 -33.22 9.76 16.58
N VAL A 29 -34.28 10.25 15.93
CA VAL A 29 -34.17 11.09 14.72
C VAL A 29 -33.47 12.42 15.03
N TYR A 30 -33.78 13.06 16.15
CA TYR A 30 -33.11 14.31 16.57
C TYR A 30 -31.61 14.12 16.84
N LEU A 31 -31.22 13.02 17.50
CA LEU A 31 -29.82 12.69 17.73
C LEU A 31 -29.09 12.38 16.43
N PHE A 32 -29.72 11.65 15.49
CA PHE A 32 -29.16 11.41 14.17
C PHE A 32 -28.97 12.71 13.38
N LEU A 33 -29.95 13.62 13.37
CA LEU A 33 -29.81 14.92 12.71
C LEU A 33 -28.72 15.78 13.35
N LYS A 34 -28.50 15.72 14.68
CA LYS A 34 -27.39 16.43 15.33
C LYS A 34 -26.01 15.87 15.03
N VAL A 35 -25.89 14.57 14.77
CA VAL A 35 -24.62 13.95 14.36
C VAL A 35 -24.32 14.24 12.90
N VAL A 36 -25.33 14.19 12.02
CA VAL A 36 -25.17 14.39 10.57
C VAL A 36 -25.04 15.86 10.19
N LEU A 37 -25.71 16.78 10.89
CA LEU A 37 -25.69 18.22 10.60
C LEU A 37 -24.71 19.02 11.48
N ARG A 38 -23.75 18.37 12.15
CA ARG A 38 -22.72 19.09 12.91
C ARG A 38 -21.85 19.89 11.92
N PRO A 39 -21.89 21.24 11.95
CA PRO A 39 -20.92 22.03 11.21
C PRO A 39 -19.58 21.83 11.92
N THR A 40 -18.52 21.54 11.18
CA THR A 40 -17.16 21.53 11.70
C THR A 40 -16.81 22.95 12.14
N SER A 41 -16.97 23.27 13.42
CA SER A 41 -16.51 24.53 13.99
C SER A 41 -14.99 24.55 13.95
N THR A 42 -14.45 25.30 12.99
CA THR A 42 -13.10 25.86 13.04
C THR A 42 -12.92 26.60 14.36
N ALA A 43 -11.94 26.17 15.16
CA ALA A 43 -11.55 26.89 16.37
C ALA A 43 -11.07 28.31 16.02
N PRO A 44 -11.44 29.35 16.78
CA PRO A 44 -10.88 30.68 16.58
C PRO A 44 -9.46 30.71 17.15
N VAL A 45 -8.48 30.99 16.29
CA VAL A 45 -7.10 31.31 16.67
C VAL A 45 -7.11 32.71 17.29
N THR A 46 -6.77 32.79 18.57
CA THR A 46 -6.49 34.06 19.25
C THR A 46 -5.16 34.62 18.76
N VAL A 47 -5.22 35.74 18.05
CA VAL A 47 -4.05 36.56 17.68
C VAL A 47 -3.54 37.25 18.94
N SER A 48 -2.27 37.03 19.28
CA SER A 48 -1.52 37.88 20.19
C SER A 48 -0.16 38.16 19.57
N GLU A 49 0.09 39.45 19.33
CA GLU A 49 1.31 39.99 18.74
C GLU A 49 2.49 39.91 19.72
N LYS A 50 3.63 39.39 19.25
CA LYS A 50 4.96 40.00 19.43
C LYS A 50 5.99 39.27 18.57
N GLY A 51 6.64 40.03 17.68
CA GLY A 51 7.60 39.51 16.71
C GLY A 51 8.98 39.20 17.29
N ASP A 52 9.77 38.44 16.53
CA ASP A 52 11.03 38.92 15.97
C ASP A 52 11.42 38.00 14.80
N GLY A 53 12.01 38.57 13.75
CA GLY A 53 12.28 37.88 12.49
C GLY A 53 13.59 37.11 12.48
N VAL A 54 13.60 35.91 11.88
CA VAL A 54 14.73 35.39 11.10
C VAL A 54 14.15 34.53 9.97
N GLY A 55 14.35 34.96 8.73
CA GLY A 55 13.97 34.20 7.54
C GLY A 55 14.94 33.05 7.31
N LEU A 56 14.42 31.83 7.31
CA LEU A 56 15.06 30.64 6.75
C LEU A 56 14.25 30.23 5.54
N VAL A 57 14.83 30.46 4.36
CA VAL A 57 14.35 29.92 3.10
C VAL A 57 14.71 28.44 3.11
N VAL A 58 13.73 27.58 3.34
CA VAL A 58 13.85 26.14 3.13
C VAL A 58 13.22 25.85 1.77
N ASN A 59 13.98 25.20 0.89
CA ASN A 59 13.48 24.71 -0.39
C ASN A 59 12.57 23.50 -0.12
N ASP A 60 11.27 23.72 -0.12
CA ASP A 60 10.21 22.70 0.04
C ASP A 60 9.92 21.96 -1.28
N ASP A 61 10.88 21.22 -1.83
CA ASP A 61 10.65 20.39 -3.03
C ASP A 61 10.96 18.89 -2.86
N ASP A 62 11.38 18.43 -1.68
CA ASP A 62 11.74 17.00 -1.47
C ASP A 62 10.95 16.26 -0.36
N ASP A 63 10.22 16.96 0.52
CA ASP A 63 9.67 16.35 1.75
C ASP A 63 8.15 16.11 1.75
N LEU A 64 7.47 16.31 0.61
CA LEU A 64 6.01 16.16 0.49
C LEU A 64 5.54 14.72 0.21
N ARG A 65 6.42 13.72 0.28
CA ARG A 65 6.04 12.31 0.12
C ARG A 65 5.60 11.64 1.45
N GLY A 66 5.88 12.23 2.60
CA GLY A 66 5.89 11.53 3.89
C GLY A 66 4.67 11.64 4.82
N SER A 67 3.64 12.46 4.57
CA SER A 67 2.70 12.84 5.64
C SER A 67 1.26 12.28 5.59
N GLU A 68 0.83 11.55 4.55
CA GLU A 68 -0.55 11.03 4.47
C GLU A 68 -0.70 9.54 4.07
N GLU A 69 0.39 8.77 4.00
CA GLU A 69 0.33 7.32 3.82
C GLU A 69 0.47 6.66 5.20
N GLY A 70 -0.62 6.04 5.69
CA GLY A 70 -0.66 5.40 7.01
C GLY A 70 0.53 4.46 7.22
N GLN A 71 1.06 4.46 8.44
CA GLN A 71 2.23 3.67 8.82
C GLN A 71 2.00 2.19 8.49
N CYS A 72 2.63 1.69 7.43
CA CYS A 72 2.51 0.30 7.01
C CYS A 72 3.35 -0.61 7.91
N CYS A 73 2.74 -1.69 8.41
CA CYS A 73 3.47 -2.79 9.03
C CYS A 73 2.69 -4.11 8.92
N ARG A 74 2.80 -4.76 7.77
CA ARG A 74 2.16 -6.05 7.45
C ARG A 74 3.20 -7.17 7.39
N GLY A 75 2.74 -8.41 7.57
CA GLY A 75 3.55 -9.61 7.40
C GLY A 75 2.77 -10.70 6.66
N ILE A 76 3.50 -11.75 6.30
CA ILE A 76 3.00 -12.96 5.66
C ILE A 76 2.78 -14.00 6.75
N GLU A 77 1.54 -14.47 6.89
CA GLU A 77 1.20 -15.59 7.77
C GLU A 77 1.82 -16.89 7.24
N HIS A 78 2.07 -17.84 8.14
CA HIS A 78 2.61 -19.14 7.78
C HIS A 78 3.98 -19.09 7.09
N LEU A 79 4.84 -18.16 7.53
CA LEU A 79 6.20 -17.98 7.03
C LEU A 79 7.17 -17.86 8.21
N GLU A 80 8.25 -18.65 8.20
CA GLU A 80 9.35 -18.53 9.17
C GLU A 80 10.61 -18.03 8.45
N LEU A 81 10.90 -16.74 8.62
CA LEU A 81 12.19 -16.17 8.20
C LEU A 81 13.29 -16.56 9.19
N TRP A 82 14.43 -16.99 8.65
CA TRP A 82 15.62 -17.25 9.44
C TRP A 82 16.42 -15.96 9.65
N GLY A 83 17.64 -16.04 10.17
CA GLY A 83 18.53 -14.90 10.37
C GLY A 83 18.93 -14.68 11.83
N GLU A 84 19.99 -13.90 12.01
CA GLU A 84 20.58 -13.61 13.32
C GLU A 84 19.61 -12.76 14.16
N ALA A 85 19.38 -13.19 15.40
CA ALA A 85 18.50 -12.45 16.31
C ALA A 85 19.22 -11.20 16.83
N VAL A 86 18.66 -10.03 16.53
CA VAL A 86 19.07 -8.75 17.14
C VAL A 86 18.25 -8.42 18.38
N LYS A 87 17.07 -9.03 18.51
CA LYS A 87 16.29 -9.09 19.75
C LYS A 87 15.62 -10.46 19.87
N TRP A 88 15.86 -11.14 20.98
CA TRP A 88 15.34 -12.47 21.25
C TRP A 88 13.85 -12.41 21.62
N GLY A 89 13.01 -13.22 20.97
CA GLY A 89 11.57 -13.22 21.23
C GLY A 89 11.20 -13.77 22.60
N SER A 90 12.04 -14.61 23.20
CA SER A 90 11.86 -15.09 24.58
C SER A 90 11.82 -13.94 25.60
N ASP A 91 12.55 -12.86 25.33
CA ASP A 91 12.64 -11.67 26.19
C ASP A 91 11.84 -10.49 25.63
N PHE A 92 11.21 -10.65 24.47
CA PHE A 92 10.46 -9.61 23.79
C PHE A 92 9.13 -10.12 23.26
N LYS A 93 8.07 -9.79 24.00
CA LYS A 93 6.70 -10.09 23.62
C LYS A 93 5.92 -8.83 23.31
N VAL A 94 5.10 -8.91 22.27
CA VAL A 94 4.21 -7.84 21.81
C VAL A 94 2.83 -8.41 21.52
N ASN A 95 1.85 -7.55 21.26
CA ASN A 95 0.45 -7.98 21.16
C ASN A 95 0.03 -8.30 19.72
N SER A 96 0.80 -7.88 18.71
CA SER A 96 0.47 -8.07 17.31
C SER A 96 1.71 -8.19 16.42
N SER A 97 1.52 -8.72 15.21
CA SER A 97 2.55 -8.72 14.17
C SER A 97 2.91 -7.30 13.74
N GLU A 98 1.95 -6.37 13.73
CA GLU A 98 2.15 -4.95 13.47
C GLU A 98 3.10 -4.33 14.50
N ASP A 99 2.91 -4.58 15.80
CA ASP A 99 3.80 -4.11 16.86
C ASP A 99 5.23 -4.69 16.69
N CYS A 100 5.33 -5.94 16.25
CA CYS A 100 6.62 -6.59 16.00
C CYS A 100 7.36 -5.94 14.80
N CYS A 101 6.65 -5.70 13.71
CA CYS A 101 7.14 -4.97 12.55
C CYS A 101 7.59 -3.56 12.94
N MET A 102 6.76 -2.84 13.68
CA MET A 102 7.05 -1.48 14.15
C MET A 102 8.28 -1.44 15.05
N ALA A 103 8.48 -2.46 15.90
CA ALA A 103 9.68 -2.59 16.70
C ALA A 103 10.93 -2.84 15.84
N CYS A 104 10.83 -3.63 14.77
CA CYS A 104 11.91 -3.82 13.78
C CYS A 104 12.24 -2.51 13.07
N LYS A 105 11.21 -1.81 12.57
CA LYS A 105 11.33 -0.51 11.89
C LYS A 105 11.97 0.55 12.76
N GLY A 106 11.64 0.59 14.06
CA GLY A 106 12.27 1.48 15.03
C GLY A 106 13.77 1.21 15.28
N MET A 107 14.34 0.13 14.74
CA MET A 107 15.77 -0.16 14.76
C MET A 107 16.50 0.26 13.47
N CYS A 108 15.78 0.86 12.53
CA CYS A 108 16.35 1.59 11.40
C CYS A 108 16.63 3.03 11.81
N LYS A 109 17.85 3.51 11.58
CA LYS A 109 18.18 4.92 11.81
C LYS A 109 17.89 5.74 10.57
N ASP A 110 17.47 6.99 10.76
CA ASP A 110 17.25 7.96 9.68
C ASP A 110 18.55 8.49 9.06
N ASP A 111 19.72 8.12 9.60
CA ASP A 111 21.04 8.60 9.17
C ASP A 111 21.59 7.89 7.92
N GLY A 112 20.79 7.06 7.26
CA GLY A 112 21.19 6.28 6.08
C GLY A 112 22.04 5.04 6.43
N GLY A 113 22.24 4.72 7.70
CA GLY A 113 22.91 3.49 8.12
C GLY A 113 22.08 2.21 7.84
N PRO A 114 22.72 1.02 7.86
CA PRO A 114 22.00 -0.24 7.75
C PRO A 114 21.03 -0.41 8.92
N CYS A 115 19.81 -0.87 8.66
CA CYS A 115 18.88 -1.21 9.74
C CYS A 115 19.45 -2.34 10.60
N LEU A 116 19.46 -2.20 11.92
CA LEU A 116 19.87 -3.33 12.77
C LEU A 116 18.90 -4.51 12.66
N CYS A 117 17.63 -4.23 12.38
CA CYS A 117 16.60 -5.22 12.08
C CYS A 117 16.07 -4.99 10.66
N ASN A 118 16.08 -6.00 9.80
CA ASN A 118 15.46 -5.94 8.46
C ASN A 118 14.48 -7.11 8.20
N SER A 119 14.26 -7.95 9.21
CA SER A 119 13.27 -9.02 9.18
C SER A 119 12.78 -9.31 10.59
N TRP A 120 11.57 -9.82 10.70
CA TRP A 120 10.97 -10.15 11.98
C TRP A 120 10.05 -11.36 11.86
N VAL A 121 9.86 -12.05 12.98
CA VAL A 121 8.99 -13.22 13.13
C VAL A 121 8.14 -13.03 14.39
N PHE A 122 6.82 -13.21 14.28
CA PHE A 122 5.85 -13.05 15.36
C PHE A 122 4.93 -14.26 15.49
N CYS A 123 4.64 -14.66 16.72
CA CYS A 123 3.71 -15.77 17.00
C CYS A 123 2.33 -15.24 17.42
N SER A 124 1.37 -15.24 16.48
CA SER A 124 0.04 -14.66 16.64
C SER A 124 -1.03 -15.63 17.15
N ASP A 125 -0.86 -16.94 16.97
CA ASP A 125 -1.86 -17.95 17.33
C ASP A 125 -1.58 -18.56 18.70
N ARG A 126 -2.52 -18.43 19.65
CA ARG A 126 -2.31 -18.91 21.02
C ARG A 126 -2.18 -20.43 21.12
N GLU A 127 -2.91 -21.17 20.31
CA GLU A 127 -2.94 -22.64 20.35
C GLU A 127 -1.70 -23.21 19.68
N ALA A 128 -1.36 -22.73 18.48
CA ALA A 128 -0.19 -23.19 17.74
C ALA A 128 1.13 -22.77 18.41
N CYS A 129 1.19 -21.56 18.96
CA CYS A 129 2.40 -21.02 19.58
C CYS A 129 2.67 -21.54 21.00
N GLY A 130 1.61 -21.89 21.74
CA GLY A 130 1.70 -22.27 23.15
C GLY A 130 2.49 -21.26 23.98
N PRO A 131 3.63 -21.64 24.61
CA PRO A 131 4.43 -20.71 25.43
C PRO A 131 5.05 -19.55 24.63
N ARG A 132 5.18 -19.72 23.30
CA ARG A 132 5.74 -18.72 22.38
C ARG A 132 4.74 -17.68 21.91
N PHE A 133 3.49 -17.77 22.36
CA PHE A 133 2.48 -16.77 22.03
C PHE A 133 2.97 -15.36 22.40
N GLY A 134 2.85 -14.44 21.43
CA GLY A 134 3.27 -13.06 21.54
C GLY A 134 4.78 -12.83 21.36
N GLU A 135 5.60 -13.87 21.21
CA GLU A 135 7.05 -13.69 20.96
C GLU A 135 7.28 -12.96 19.64
N CYS A 136 8.10 -11.91 19.71
CA CYS A 136 8.56 -11.14 18.57
C CYS A 136 10.07 -11.26 18.45
N TRP A 137 10.52 -11.95 17.42
CA TRP A 137 11.92 -12.14 17.10
C TRP A 137 12.34 -11.12 16.07
N LEU A 138 13.17 -10.15 16.49
CA LEU A 138 13.75 -9.17 15.58
C LEU A 138 15.06 -9.72 15.04
N LYS A 139 15.19 -9.73 13.72
CA LYS A 139 16.26 -10.44 13.02
C LYS A 139 16.95 -9.58 11.97
N ARG A 140 18.14 -10.02 11.58
CA ARG A 140 18.90 -9.48 10.46
C ARG A 140 19.15 -10.57 9.42
N GLN A 141 18.64 -10.35 8.21
CA GLN A 141 19.04 -11.03 6.98
C GLN A 141 20.40 -10.47 6.55
N GLN A 142 21.31 -11.35 6.14
CA GLN A 142 22.56 -10.92 5.51
C GLN A 142 22.29 -10.30 4.12
N ASP A 143 21.34 -10.88 3.39
CA ASP A 143 20.90 -10.42 2.08
C ASP A 143 19.38 -10.21 2.09
N ALA A 144 18.95 -8.95 2.17
CA ALA A 144 17.53 -8.59 2.19
C ALA A 144 16.80 -8.97 0.88
N LEU A 145 17.53 -9.03 -0.24
CA LEU A 145 16.99 -9.35 -1.56
C LEU A 145 17.12 -10.85 -1.92
N ASN A 146 17.63 -11.68 -1.02
CA ASN A 146 17.56 -13.13 -1.06
C ASN A 146 17.49 -13.65 0.38
N PRO A 147 16.33 -13.49 1.03
CA PRO A 147 16.19 -13.76 2.45
C PRO A 147 16.24 -15.26 2.74
N ASP A 148 16.89 -15.62 3.85
CA ASP A 148 16.92 -16.99 4.34
C ASP A 148 15.55 -17.35 4.91
N ARG A 149 14.91 -18.36 4.31
CA ARG A 149 13.63 -18.91 4.76
C ARG A 149 13.88 -20.26 5.41
N ARG A 150 13.32 -20.49 6.59
CA ARG A 150 13.40 -21.80 7.25
C ARG A 150 12.26 -22.71 6.81
N ASP A 151 11.04 -22.20 6.83
CA ASP A 151 9.84 -22.97 6.51
C ASP A 151 8.67 -22.07 6.06
N SER A 152 7.70 -22.65 5.37
CA SER A 152 6.47 -21.97 4.93
C SER A 152 5.29 -22.93 4.73
N GLY A 153 4.06 -22.44 4.90
CA GLY A 153 2.81 -23.19 4.69
C GLY A 153 2.05 -23.47 5.99
N ASP A 154 0.85 -24.04 5.89
CA ASP A 154 -0.17 -24.09 6.97
C ASP A 154 0.30 -24.64 8.33
N LEU A 155 1.38 -25.42 8.36
CA LEU A 155 1.96 -25.97 9.60
C LEU A 155 2.88 -24.98 10.33
N VAL A 156 3.26 -23.87 9.68
CA VAL A 156 4.11 -22.82 10.24
C VAL A 156 3.25 -21.86 11.05
N MET A 157 3.52 -21.79 12.36
CA MET A 157 2.78 -20.92 13.31
C MET A 157 3.22 -19.44 13.27
N TRP A 158 4.26 -19.14 12.51
CA TRP A 158 4.90 -17.83 12.49
C TRP A 158 4.31 -16.93 11.41
N THR A 159 4.12 -15.66 11.76
CA THR A 159 3.96 -14.57 10.80
C THR A 159 5.29 -13.85 10.67
N SER A 160 5.76 -13.60 9.45
CA SER A 160 7.03 -12.91 9.22
C SER A 160 6.91 -11.76 8.26
N GLY A 161 7.82 -10.79 8.35
CA GLY A 161 7.89 -9.68 7.41
C GLY A 161 9.29 -9.12 7.28
N PHE A 162 9.45 -8.19 6.34
CA PHE A 162 10.70 -7.50 6.08
C PHE A 162 10.54 -6.00 6.37
N VAL A 163 11.66 -5.38 6.71
CA VAL A 163 11.82 -3.93 6.77
C VAL A 163 13.06 -3.61 5.98
N PHE A 164 12.93 -2.87 4.88
CA PHE A 164 14.08 -2.44 4.09
C PHE A 164 14.41 -1.00 4.44
N ASN A 165 15.70 -0.68 4.54
CA ASN A 165 16.10 0.72 4.46
C ASN A 165 16.02 1.22 3.00
N LYS A 166 16.21 2.53 2.81
CA LYS A 166 16.12 3.19 1.51
C LYS A 166 17.05 2.59 0.44
N GLU A 167 18.14 1.93 0.81
CA GLU A 167 19.13 1.40 -0.14
C GLU A 167 19.02 -0.12 -0.37
N GLU A 168 18.57 -0.89 0.62
CA GLU A 168 18.41 -2.35 0.57
C GLU A 168 17.21 -2.78 -0.28
N GLY A 169 16.17 -1.95 -0.33
CA GLY A 169 14.90 -2.24 -1.00
C GLY A 169 14.83 -1.87 -2.48
N ILE A 170 15.94 -1.48 -3.12
CA ILE A 170 15.93 -1.02 -4.51
C ILE A 170 16.32 -2.15 -5.47
N VAL A 171 15.40 -2.51 -6.37
CA VAL A 171 15.62 -3.45 -7.48
C VAL A 171 15.58 -2.75 -8.83
N GLY A 172 16.28 -3.29 -9.83
CA GLY A 172 16.22 -2.79 -11.20
C GLY A 172 15.22 -3.60 -12.03
N LEU A 173 14.24 -2.93 -12.63
CA LEU A 173 13.45 -3.48 -13.73
C LEU A 173 14.16 -3.14 -15.04
N GLU A 174 14.91 -4.11 -15.56
CA GLU A 174 15.73 -4.00 -16.76
C GLU A 174 14.88 -4.14 -18.02
N THR A 175 15.07 -3.21 -18.94
CA THR A 175 14.49 -3.20 -20.29
C THR A 175 15.58 -2.87 -21.32
N ASP A 176 15.29 -3.06 -22.60
CA ASP A 176 16.11 -2.57 -23.72
C ASP A 176 16.16 -1.03 -23.83
N HIS A 177 15.29 -0.33 -23.11
CA HIS A 177 15.25 1.14 -23.05
C HIS A 177 15.94 1.74 -21.81
N GLY A 178 16.44 0.90 -20.90
CA GLY A 178 17.11 1.30 -19.66
C GLY A 178 16.66 0.48 -18.45
N ILE A 179 17.23 0.79 -17.29
CA ILE A 179 16.89 0.14 -16.02
C ILE A 179 16.08 1.13 -15.19
N LEU A 180 14.89 0.70 -14.78
CA LEU A 180 14.04 1.44 -13.85
C LEU A 180 14.34 0.95 -12.43
N ARG A 181 14.90 1.81 -11.58
CA ARG A 181 15.08 1.50 -10.15
C ARG A 181 13.72 1.62 -9.46
N VAL A 182 13.29 0.53 -8.83
CA VAL A 182 12.05 0.42 -8.08
C VAL A 182 12.39 0.23 -6.60
N GLU A 183 11.98 1.19 -5.78
CA GLU A 183 11.98 1.08 -4.32
C GLU A 183 10.78 0.21 -3.91
N LEU A 184 11.04 -0.93 -3.27
CA LEU A 184 10.01 -1.88 -2.84
C LEU A 184 9.44 -1.52 -1.47
N LEU A 185 8.18 -1.88 -1.24
CA LEU A 185 7.45 -1.58 0.00
C LEU A 185 7.12 -2.85 0.81
N PRO A 186 8.12 -3.53 1.41
CA PRO A 186 7.88 -4.82 2.09
C PRO A 186 6.92 -4.72 3.28
N GLU A 187 6.90 -3.56 3.95
CA GLU A 187 6.05 -3.34 5.12
C GLU A 187 4.58 -3.08 4.71
N CYS A 188 4.35 -2.62 3.48
CA CYS A 188 3.04 -2.28 2.94
C CYS A 188 2.43 -3.41 2.10
N ALA A 189 3.25 -4.09 1.31
CA ALA A 189 2.84 -5.11 0.35
C ALA A 189 3.77 -6.34 0.40
N PRO A 190 3.86 -7.02 1.57
CA PRO A 190 4.81 -8.11 1.78
C PRO A 190 4.65 -9.28 0.80
N HIS A 191 3.43 -9.68 0.42
CA HIS A 191 3.21 -10.75 -0.55
C HIS A 191 3.67 -10.34 -1.95
N SER A 192 3.36 -9.11 -2.35
CA SER A 192 3.83 -8.54 -3.61
C SER A 192 5.35 -8.50 -3.67
N VAL A 193 6.00 -8.00 -2.62
CA VAL A 193 7.47 -7.93 -2.54
C VAL A 193 8.09 -9.32 -2.52
N ALA A 194 7.53 -10.29 -1.80
CA ALA A 194 8.00 -11.66 -1.80
C ALA A 194 8.00 -12.27 -3.22
N TYR A 195 6.96 -12.01 -4.02
CA TYR A 195 6.89 -12.43 -5.41
C TYR A 195 7.98 -11.76 -6.27
N ILE A 196 8.23 -10.45 -6.09
CA ILE A 196 9.33 -9.77 -6.79
C ILE A 196 10.69 -10.37 -6.43
N LEU A 197 10.91 -10.75 -5.17
CA LEU A 197 12.15 -11.43 -4.75
C LEU A 197 12.30 -12.81 -5.41
N GLU A 198 11.21 -13.54 -5.62
CA GLU A 198 11.22 -14.80 -6.36
C GLU A 198 11.60 -14.59 -7.83
N LEU A 199 11.02 -13.57 -8.49
CA LEU A 199 11.42 -13.19 -9.85
C LEU A 199 12.88 -12.74 -9.94
N LEU A 200 13.38 -12.05 -8.91
CA LEU A 200 14.77 -11.59 -8.82
C LEU A 200 15.76 -12.75 -8.72
N ALA A 201 15.36 -13.88 -8.15
CA ALA A 201 16.16 -15.11 -8.07
C ALA A 201 16.19 -15.88 -9.41
N LEU A 202 15.27 -15.61 -10.33
CA LEU A 202 15.24 -16.26 -11.64
C LEU A 202 16.32 -15.67 -12.57
N PRO A 203 17.07 -16.51 -13.31
CA PRO A 203 18.02 -16.01 -14.32
C PRO A 203 17.35 -15.16 -15.40
N HIS A 204 16.14 -15.56 -15.80
CA HIS A 204 15.30 -14.90 -16.79
C HIS A 204 13.83 -15.04 -16.39
N CYS A 205 13.02 -14.00 -16.62
CA CYS A 205 11.57 -14.14 -16.62
C CYS A 205 11.07 -14.26 -18.06
N VAL A 206 10.86 -15.50 -18.52
CA VAL A 206 10.40 -15.76 -19.88
C VAL A 206 8.93 -15.40 -19.95
N GLY A 207 8.55 -14.34 -20.65
CA GLY A 207 7.15 -13.89 -20.75
C GLY A 207 6.83 -12.62 -19.97
N CYS A 208 7.70 -12.20 -19.04
CA CYS A 208 7.59 -10.87 -18.44
C CYS A 208 7.80 -9.78 -19.50
N GLN A 209 6.81 -8.93 -19.69
CA GLN A 209 6.84 -7.88 -20.72
C GLN A 209 5.90 -6.72 -20.39
N ILE A 210 6.23 -5.54 -20.91
CA ILE A 210 5.30 -4.41 -21.04
C ILE A 210 4.64 -4.55 -22.40
N HIS A 211 3.30 -4.59 -22.42
CA HIS A 211 2.52 -4.79 -23.65
C HIS A 211 1.61 -3.59 -23.96
N ARG A 212 1.38 -2.69 -23.00
CA ARG A 212 0.54 -1.51 -23.16
C ARG A 212 1.30 -0.27 -22.71
N ALA A 213 1.20 0.79 -23.51
CA ALA A 213 1.93 2.02 -23.30
C ALA A 213 1.06 3.21 -23.71
N GLU A 214 0.72 4.05 -22.74
CA GLU A 214 -0.13 5.22 -22.94
C GLU A 214 0.58 6.46 -22.41
N SER A 215 0.96 7.36 -23.33
CA SER A 215 1.56 8.64 -22.97
C SER A 215 0.58 9.54 -22.20
N ARG A 216 1.05 10.69 -21.73
CA ARG A 216 0.19 11.72 -21.11
C ARG A 216 -0.81 12.37 -22.09
N GLY A 217 -0.63 12.17 -23.40
CA GLY A 217 -1.45 12.84 -24.41
C GLY A 217 -1.51 14.36 -24.19
N SER A 218 -2.68 14.94 -24.42
CA SER A 218 -2.97 16.35 -24.12
C SER A 218 -3.77 16.52 -22.83
N PHE A 219 -3.78 15.52 -21.94
CA PHE A 219 -4.64 15.49 -20.75
C PHE A 219 -3.86 15.80 -19.47
N TRP A 220 -2.55 15.56 -19.45
CA TRP A 220 -1.65 16.00 -18.39
C TRP A 220 -0.51 16.85 -18.95
N ASP A 221 -0.03 17.80 -18.16
CA ASP A 221 1.08 18.68 -18.53
C ASP A 221 2.46 17.98 -18.43
N SER A 222 3.54 18.73 -18.71
CA SER A 222 4.90 18.22 -18.62
C SER A 222 5.35 17.89 -17.19
N LYS A 223 4.67 18.41 -16.17
CA LYS A 223 4.90 18.10 -14.76
C LYS A 223 4.04 16.92 -14.27
N GLY A 224 3.03 16.51 -15.04
CA GLY A 224 2.13 15.42 -14.73
C GLY A 224 0.83 15.89 -14.04
N ASN A 225 0.55 17.19 -14.05
CA ASN A 225 -0.71 17.72 -13.52
C ASN A 225 -1.82 17.53 -14.53
N HIS A 226 -2.99 17.12 -14.06
CA HIS A 226 -4.18 16.98 -14.91
C HIS A 226 -4.67 18.36 -15.41
N ILE A 227 -4.94 18.45 -16.70
CA ILE A 227 -5.43 19.67 -17.35
C ILE A 227 -6.93 19.82 -17.05
N GLU A 228 -7.35 21.01 -16.64
CA GLU A 228 -8.76 21.27 -16.29
C GLU A 228 -9.71 20.84 -17.44
N LYS A 229 -10.73 20.06 -17.11
CA LYS A 229 -11.77 19.54 -18.05
C LYS A 229 -11.26 18.54 -19.10
N ALA A 230 -10.00 18.13 -19.06
CA ALA A 230 -9.55 16.97 -19.84
C ALA A 230 -10.23 15.68 -19.31
N PRO A 231 -10.43 14.66 -20.15
CA PRO A 231 -10.83 13.34 -19.68
C PRO A 231 -9.65 12.62 -19.03
N TYR A 232 -9.93 11.74 -18.06
CA TYR A 232 -8.92 10.91 -17.39
C TYR A 232 -8.51 9.68 -18.22
N GLY A 233 -8.54 9.81 -19.55
CA GLY A 233 -8.16 8.77 -20.50
C GLY A 233 -9.29 8.17 -21.33
N PRO A 234 -8.94 7.37 -22.35
CA PRO A 234 -7.58 7.13 -22.87
C PRO A 234 -7.00 8.36 -23.63
N PRO A 235 -5.68 8.65 -23.53
CA PRO A 235 -4.71 7.81 -22.84
C PRO A 235 -4.75 7.97 -21.31
N PHE A 236 -4.40 6.91 -20.58
CA PHE A 236 -4.37 6.88 -19.11
C PHE A 236 -3.01 7.20 -18.50
N ALA A 237 -2.02 7.67 -19.27
CA ALA A 237 -0.70 8.05 -18.77
C ALA A 237 -0.02 6.94 -17.92
N LEU A 238 0.07 5.73 -18.46
CA LEU A 238 0.67 4.56 -17.80
C LEU A 238 1.39 3.65 -18.78
N ILE A 239 2.28 2.82 -18.26
CA ILE A 239 2.69 1.58 -18.93
C ILE A 239 2.11 0.39 -18.16
N GLN A 240 1.67 -0.64 -18.88
CA GLN A 240 1.14 -1.86 -18.29
C GLN A 240 1.81 -3.08 -18.93
N GLY A 241 2.06 -4.07 -18.09
CA GLY A 241 2.70 -5.31 -18.47
C GLY A 241 2.25 -6.49 -17.62
N THR A 242 2.93 -7.60 -17.82
CA THR A 242 2.74 -8.84 -17.07
C THR A 242 4.04 -9.28 -16.43
N LEU A 243 3.95 -9.81 -15.21
CA LEU A 243 5.08 -10.39 -14.50
C LEU A 243 4.94 -11.91 -14.35
N GLU A 244 4.28 -12.57 -15.30
CA GLU A 244 4.16 -14.03 -15.32
C GLU A 244 5.32 -14.67 -16.09
N SER A 245 6.13 -15.49 -15.40
CA SER A 245 7.17 -16.29 -16.05
C SER A 245 6.61 -17.62 -16.54
N TYR A 246 6.91 -17.96 -17.79
CA TYR A 246 6.54 -19.23 -18.40
C TYR A 246 7.03 -20.41 -17.56
N GLY A 247 6.12 -21.35 -17.26
CA GLY A 247 6.42 -22.52 -16.43
C GLY A 247 6.36 -22.30 -14.92
N SER A 248 6.07 -21.08 -14.46
CA SER A 248 5.75 -20.78 -13.07
C SER A 248 4.24 -20.56 -12.93
N ILE A 249 3.62 -21.13 -11.90
CA ILE A 249 2.21 -20.85 -11.60
C ILE A 249 2.15 -19.56 -10.80
N PHE A 250 1.51 -18.52 -11.35
CA PHE A 250 1.20 -17.32 -10.59
C PHE A 250 0.00 -17.60 -9.68
N ASN A 251 0.15 -17.28 -8.39
CA ASN A 251 -0.95 -17.31 -7.44
C ASN A 251 -1.43 -15.89 -7.19
N ASP A 252 -2.76 -15.70 -7.20
CA ASP A 252 -3.37 -14.41 -6.89
C ASP A 252 -2.80 -13.81 -5.61
N ILE A 253 -2.30 -12.58 -5.72
CA ILE A 253 -1.78 -11.83 -4.58
C ILE A 253 -2.96 -11.19 -3.85
N PRO A 254 -3.08 -11.33 -2.52
CA PRO A 254 -4.14 -10.70 -1.76
C PRO A 254 -4.07 -9.17 -1.90
N LYS A 255 -5.18 -8.49 -1.65
CA LYS A 255 -5.19 -7.02 -1.63
C LYS A 255 -4.41 -6.50 -0.41
N GLU A 256 -3.39 -5.68 -0.63
CA GLU A 256 -2.50 -5.17 0.42
C GLU A 256 -2.68 -3.65 0.59
N HIS A 257 -1.58 -2.88 0.55
CA HIS A 257 -1.63 -1.43 0.66
C HIS A 257 -2.13 -0.78 -0.64
N CYS A 258 -3.25 -0.06 -0.53
CA CYS A 258 -3.85 0.66 -1.65
C CYS A 258 -3.86 2.17 -1.37
N PRO A 259 -2.73 2.88 -1.57
CA PRO A 259 -2.68 4.32 -1.48
C PRO A 259 -3.31 4.96 -2.72
N ALA A 260 -3.34 6.29 -2.76
CA ALA A 260 -3.62 6.98 -4.01
C ALA A 260 -2.47 6.68 -5.00
N ILE A 261 -2.80 6.48 -6.27
CA ILE A 261 -1.76 6.25 -7.27
C ILE A 261 -1.06 7.57 -7.53
N ARG A 262 0.24 7.59 -7.26
CA ARG A 262 1.15 8.70 -7.52
C ARG A 262 2.03 8.40 -8.72
N ARG A 263 2.62 9.42 -9.32
CA ARG A 263 3.63 9.31 -10.36
C ARG A 263 4.78 8.40 -9.90
N GLY A 264 5.05 7.38 -10.71
CA GLY A 264 6.04 6.33 -10.43
C GLY A 264 5.52 5.15 -9.61
N SER A 265 4.26 5.15 -9.16
CA SER A 265 3.69 4.00 -8.45
C SER A 265 3.73 2.75 -9.33
N VAL A 266 4.20 1.65 -8.76
CA VAL A 266 4.17 0.31 -9.35
C VAL A 266 3.10 -0.50 -8.62
N ALA A 267 2.10 -0.96 -9.35
CA ALA A 267 0.91 -1.56 -8.76
C ALA A 267 0.35 -2.71 -9.59
N TRP A 268 -0.34 -3.63 -8.92
CA TRP A 268 -1.05 -4.72 -9.58
C TRP A 268 -2.36 -4.24 -10.21
N VAL A 269 -2.70 -4.79 -11.37
CA VAL A 269 -4.06 -4.80 -11.91
C VAL A 269 -4.78 -6.01 -11.31
N GLY A 270 -5.80 -5.76 -10.48
CA GLY A 270 -6.46 -6.84 -9.74
C GLY A 270 -5.51 -7.51 -8.75
N SER A 271 -5.40 -8.83 -8.82
CA SER A 271 -4.54 -9.66 -7.95
C SER A 271 -3.19 -10.03 -8.60
N GLY A 272 -2.82 -9.35 -9.69
CA GLY A 272 -1.68 -9.73 -10.55
C GLY A 272 -2.03 -10.87 -11.53
N PRO A 273 -1.08 -11.35 -12.36
CA PRO A 273 0.31 -10.88 -12.53
C PRO A 273 0.44 -9.62 -13.40
N GLU A 274 -0.69 -9.12 -13.91
CA GLU A 274 -0.74 -7.84 -14.62
C GLU A 274 -0.40 -6.69 -13.68
N PHE A 275 0.48 -5.80 -14.10
CA PHE A 275 0.91 -4.64 -13.33
C PHE A 275 0.96 -3.39 -14.20
N PHE A 276 0.96 -2.22 -13.58
CA PHE A 276 1.21 -0.95 -14.25
C PHE A 276 2.22 -0.09 -13.49
N ILE A 277 2.83 0.84 -14.23
CA ILE A 277 3.62 1.94 -13.69
C ILE A 277 3.01 3.26 -14.15
N SER A 278 2.66 4.12 -13.20
CA SER A 278 2.00 5.38 -13.49
C SER A 278 2.98 6.49 -13.91
N LEU A 279 2.65 7.24 -14.96
CA LEU A 279 3.42 8.43 -15.38
C LEU A 279 2.98 9.71 -14.64
N VAL A 280 1.81 9.68 -14.00
CA VAL A 280 1.14 10.82 -13.34
C VAL A 280 0.43 10.40 -12.05
N ASP A 281 -0.16 11.37 -11.34
CA ASP A 281 -1.03 11.08 -10.20
C ASP A 281 -2.46 10.76 -10.70
N HIS A 282 -3.08 9.72 -10.13
CA HIS A 282 -4.45 9.28 -10.43
C HIS A 282 -5.30 9.25 -9.16
N GLU A 283 -5.81 10.40 -8.75
CA GLU A 283 -6.73 10.53 -7.61
C GLU A 283 -8.08 9.84 -7.88
N GLU A 284 -8.51 9.82 -9.14
CA GLU A 284 -9.79 9.31 -9.60
C GLU A 284 -9.92 7.78 -9.50
N TRP A 285 -8.81 7.07 -9.27
CA TRP A 285 -8.79 5.60 -9.12
C TRP A 285 -9.09 5.12 -7.70
N ARG A 286 -9.40 6.03 -6.77
CA ARG A 286 -10.03 5.75 -5.46
C ARG A 286 -9.36 4.64 -4.65
N LYS A 287 -8.03 4.59 -4.62
CA LYS A 287 -7.28 3.65 -3.75
C LYS A 287 -7.64 2.17 -4.02
N SER A 288 -7.70 1.80 -5.29
CA SER A 288 -8.20 0.47 -5.72
C SER A 288 -7.11 -0.59 -5.90
N TYR A 289 -5.85 -0.18 -6.08
CA TYR A 289 -4.76 -1.05 -6.52
C TYR A 289 -3.73 -1.26 -5.42
N THR A 290 -3.21 -2.47 -5.29
CA THR A 290 -2.08 -2.76 -4.41
C THR A 290 -0.81 -2.13 -5.00
N VAL A 291 -0.25 -1.13 -4.31
CA VAL A 291 1.05 -0.53 -4.66
C VAL A 291 2.13 -1.25 -3.87
N PHE A 292 3.12 -1.77 -4.59
CA PHE A 292 4.21 -2.56 -4.01
C PHE A 292 5.59 -1.93 -4.20
N GLY A 293 5.67 -0.82 -4.94
CA GLY A 293 6.89 -0.07 -5.10
C GLY A 293 6.70 1.27 -5.81
N TYR A 294 7.78 2.04 -5.85
CA TYR A 294 7.85 3.29 -6.59
C TYR A 294 9.10 3.35 -7.46
N VAL A 295 8.96 3.77 -8.71
CA VAL A 295 10.10 4.11 -9.57
C VAL A 295 10.76 5.38 -9.05
N LEU A 296 12.09 5.36 -8.95
CA LEU A 296 12.87 6.53 -8.57
C LEU A 296 12.70 7.68 -9.58
N SER A 297 12.69 8.91 -9.08
CA SER A 297 12.36 10.10 -9.88
C SER A 297 13.30 10.30 -11.08
N GLU A 298 14.58 9.92 -10.95
CA GLU A 298 15.57 10.08 -12.01
C GLU A 298 15.34 9.12 -13.19
N ASP A 299 14.68 7.98 -12.94
CA ASP A 299 14.44 6.95 -13.95
C ASP A 299 13.08 7.14 -14.66
N MET A 300 12.27 8.11 -14.22
CA MET A 300 10.99 8.41 -14.86
C MET A 300 11.13 8.82 -16.34
N GLY A 301 12.28 9.37 -16.73
CA GLY A 301 12.57 9.68 -18.14
C GLY A 301 12.64 8.44 -19.03
N ILE A 302 12.91 7.25 -18.48
CA ILE A 302 12.86 5.98 -19.21
C ILE A 302 11.41 5.57 -19.44
N LEU A 303 10.54 5.71 -18.43
CA LEU A 303 9.10 5.44 -18.57
C LEU A 303 8.45 6.31 -19.65
N GLU A 304 8.80 7.59 -19.69
CA GLU A 304 8.32 8.52 -20.72
C GLU A 304 8.78 8.12 -22.13
N LYS A 305 9.97 7.52 -22.26
CA LYS A 305 10.43 6.98 -23.56
C LYS A 305 9.62 5.75 -23.96
N ILE A 306 9.37 4.83 -23.03
CA ILE A 306 8.57 3.62 -23.28
C ILE A 306 7.12 3.98 -23.64
N SER A 307 6.54 5.00 -22.99
CA SER A 307 5.16 5.44 -23.24
C SER A 307 4.93 6.03 -24.65
N GLN A 308 6.01 6.40 -25.35
CA GLN A 308 6.00 6.98 -26.69
C GLN A 308 6.36 5.98 -27.80
N LEU A 309 6.58 4.70 -27.46
CA LEU A 309 6.87 3.68 -28.45
C LEU A 309 5.67 3.45 -29.40
N PRO A 310 5.90 2.90 -30.61
CA PRO A 310 4.83 2.60 -31.55
C PRO A 310 3.75 1.68 -30.95
N THR A 311 2.50 2.10 -31.06
CA THR A 311 1.33 1.37 -30.56
C THR A 311 0.27 1.20 -31.63
N LYS A 312 -0.51 0.14 -31.49
CA LYS A 312 -1.78 -0.09 -32.19
C LYS A 312 -2.93 0.12 -31.22
N SER A 313 -4.06 0.61 -31.74
CA SER A 313 -5.29 0.74 -30.96
C SER A 313 -6.00 -0.60 -30.87
N GLU A 314 -6.37 -1.01 -29.66
CA GLU A 314 -7.21 -2.19 -29.40
C GLU A 314 -8.39 -1.84 -28.49
N VAL A 315 -9.48 -2.62 -28.54
CA VAL A 315 -10.67 -2.37 -27.70
C VAL A 315 -10.74 -3.40 -26.58
N TRP A 316 -10.53 -2.96 -25.34
CA TRP A 316 -10.66 -3.78 -24.15
C TRP A 316 -11.83 -3.29 -23.31
N ASN A 317 -12.83 -4.14 -23.06
CA ASN A 317 -14.04 -3.77 -22.30
C ASN A 317 -14.71 -2.46 -22.78
N ASN A 318 -14.81 -2.27 -24.10
CA ASN A 318 -15.32 -1.05 -24.77
C ASN A 318 -14.47 0.22 -24.58
N ILE A 319 -13.20 0.08 -24.18
CA ILE A 319 -12.25 1.18 -24.06
C ILE A 319 -11.14 0.99 -25.09
N ASN A 320 -10.82 2.04 -25.85
CA ASN A 320 -9.70 2.02 -26.80
C ASN A 320 -8.38 2.20 -26.04
N VAL A 321 -7.53 1.18 -26.05
CA VAL A 321 -6.23 1.18 -25.39
C VAL A 321 -5.10 1.18 -26.41
N SER A 322 -3.93 1.68 -26.01
CA SER A 322 -2.73 1.70 -26.87
C SER A 322 -1.80 0.55 -26.52
N VAL A 323 -1.83 -0.51 -27.33
CA VAL A 323 -1.03 -1.72 -27.18
C VAL A 323 0.25 -1.58 -27.99
N LEU A 324 1.40 -1.87 -27.39
CA LEU A 324 2.68 -1.82 -28.08
C LEU A 324 2.68 -2.76 -29.29
N GLU A 325 3.17 -2.27 -30.43
CA GLU A 325 3.36 -3.12 -31.62
C GLU A 325 4.37 -4.23 -31.35
N ASN A 326 5.42 -3.90 -30.59
CA ASN A 326 6.43 -4.84 -30.11
C ASN A 326 6.50 -4.73 -28.58
N PRO A 327 6.05 -5.75 -27.82
CA PRO A 327 6.18 -5.75 -26.37
C PRO A 327 7.63 -5.61 -25.90
N VAL A 328 7.83 -4.84 -24.84
CA VAL A 328 9.15 -4.60 -24.23
C VAL A 328 9.40 -5.68 -23.19
N SER A 329 10.42 -6.51 -23.41
CA SER A 329 10.79 -7.56 -22.44
C SER A 329 11.32 -6.92 -21.16
N VAL A 330 10.93 -7.49 -20.00
CA VAL A 330 11.38 -6.97 -18.70
C VAL A 330 11.98 -8.06 -17.82
N ARG A 331 12.96 -7.70 -16.99
CA ARG A 331 13.54 -8.60 -15.99
C ARG A 331 13.92 -7.85 -14.73
N PHE A 332 13.61 -8.41 -13.57
CA PHE A 332 14.15 -7.91 -12.31
C PHE A 332 15.62 -8.30 -12.14
N ARG A 333 16.45 -7.35 -11.75
CA ARG A 333 17.87 -7.53 -11.46
C ARG A 333 18.26 -6.78 -10.20
N ARG A 334 19.31 -7.26 -9.55
CA ARG A 334 19.92 -6.54 -8.44
C ARG A 334 20.59 -5.27 -8.95
N MET A 335 20.45 -4.19 -8.20
CA MET A 335 21.25 -3.01 -8.40
C MET A 335 22.61 -3.27 -7.76
N ASN A 336 23.69 -3.09 -8.52
CA ASN A 336 25.02 -3.11 -7.93
C ASN A 336 25.12 -1.87 -7.05
N THR A 337 25.01 -2.04 -5.74
CA THR A 337 25.58 -1.08 -4.79
C THR A 337 27.07 -1.05 -5.12
N LYS A 338 27.53 0.05 -5.73
CA LYS A 338 28.96 0.16 -6.02
C LYS A 338 29.71 0.08 -4.70
N SER A 339 30.71 -0.81 -4.71
CA SER A 339 31.74 -1.03 -3.70
C SER A 339 32.36 0.25 -3.15
#